data_AF-A3QG69-F1
#
_entry.id   AF-A3QG69-F1
#
_cell.length_a   1.000
_cell.length_b   1.000
_cell.length_c   1.000
_cell.angle_alpha   90.00
_cell.angle_beta   90.00
_cell.angle_gamma   90.00
#
_symmetry.space_group_name_H-M   'P 1'
#
loop_
_entity.id
_entity.type
_entity.pdbx_description
1 polymer ?
#
loop_
_entity_poly.entity_id
_entity_poly.type
_entity_poly.pdbx_seq_one_letter_code
_entity_poly.pdbx_strand_id
1 'polypeptide(L)'
;MKTLQQKNDEHSKLIAKERQSVLYVVLSLFPIFVVFGYDFFQETVGAEVLGFHPALVVFSTLLFALPFLAIGQMLIFPPWLKLILYVFIQILFTTLWFIDGVLWLAIIPLIVIFGILQYQLPEIRKLAEQNDNAT
;
A
#
# COMPACT_ATOMS: atom_id res chain seq x y z
N MET A 1 -19.56 -31.43 -8.23
CA MET A 1 -19.01 -31.45 -6.85
C MET A 1 -17.50 -31.26 -6.94
N LYS A 2 -16.93 -30.21 -6.34
CA LYS A 2 -15.46 -30.01 -6.30
C LYS A 2 -14.80 -31.14 -5.50
N THR A 3 -13.69 -31.69 -5.98
CA THR A 3 -12.93 -32.72 -5.28
C THR A 3 -12.28 -32.14 -4.02
N LEU A 4 -12.02 -32.97 -3.00
CA LEU A 4 -11.38 -32.53 -1.75
C LEU A 4 -10.03 -31.83 -2.00
N GLN A 5 -9.32 -32.24 -3.05
CA GLN A 5 -8.07 -31.65 -3.49
C GLN A 5 -8.27 -30.21 -4.02
N GLN A 6 -9.31 -29.96 -4.83
CA GLN A 6 -9.67 -28.61 -5.28
C GLN A 6 -10.05 -27.69 -4.12
N LYS A 7 -10.78 -28.20 -3.12
CA LYS A 7 -11.11 -27.40 -1.92
C LYS A 7 -9.87 -27.04 -1.11
N ASN A 8 -8.91 -27.96 -0.99
CA ASN A 8 -7.69 -27.72 -0.22
C ASN A 8 -6.76 -26.71 -0.93
N ASP A 9 -6.69 -26.79 -2.26
CA ASP A 9 -5.94 -25.82 -3.08
C ASP A 9 -6.57 -24.43 -3.06
N GLU A 10 -7.90 -24.32 -3.08
CA GLU A 10 -8.62 -23.04 -2.94
C GLU A 10 -8.37 -22.42 -1.56
N HIS A 11 -8.43 -23.21 -0.49
CA HIS A 11 -8.18 -22.75 0.86
C HIS A 11 -6.73 -22.26 1.05
N SER A 12 -5.76 -23.00 0.51
CA SER A 12 -4.35 -22.61 0.55
C SER A 12 -4.07 -21.31 -0.20
N LYS A 13 -4.74 -21.09 -1.35
CA LYS A 13 -4.66 -19.82 -2.10
C LYS A 13 -5.27 -18.65 -1.33
N LEU A 14 -6.37 -18.86 -0.59
CA LEU A 14 -6.98 -17.82 0.24
C LEU A 14 -6.07 -17.41 1.39
N ILE A 15 -5.49 -18.37 2.11
CA ILE A 15 -4.52 -18.10 3.19
C ILE A 15 -3.32 -17.32 2.65
N ALA A 16 -2.80 -17.68 1.47
CA ALA A 16 -1.68 -16.98 0.87
C ALA A 16 -2.02 -15.51 0.53
N LYS A 17 -3.23 -15.24 0.01
CA LYS A 17 -3.72 -13.88 -0.25
C LYS A 17 -3.92 -13.09 1.04
N GLU A 18 -4.48 -13.70 2.07
CA GLU A 18 -4.69 -13.07 3.37
C GLU A 18 -3.34 -12.67 4.00
N ARG A 19 -2.36 -13.57 4.01
CA ARG A 19 -1.01 -13.28 4.51
C ARG A 19 -0.35 -12.11 3.77
N GLN A 20 -0.50 -12.04 2.44
CA GLN A 20 0.01 -10.92 1.67
C GLN A 20 -0.70 -9.62 2.03
N SER A 21 -2.03 -9.64 2.16
CA SER A 21 -2.81 -8.45 2.56
C SER A 21 -2.38 -7.92 3.93
N VAL A 22 -2.18 -8.80 4.91
CA VAL A 22 -1.68 -8.42 6.24
C VAL A 22 -0.30 -7.77 6.15
N LEU A 23 0.62 -8.34 5.36
CA LEU A 23 1.95 -7.77 5.17
C LEU A 23 1.89 -6.35 4.62
N TYR A 24 1.04 -6.11 3.62
CA TYR A 24 0.86 -4.79 3.06
C TYR A 24 0.28 -3.80 4.08
N VAL A 25 -0.70 -4.21 4.88
CA VAL A 25 -1.29 -3.37 5.93
C VAL A 25 -0.26 -2.99 6.99
N VAL A 26 0.54 -3.95 7.48
CA VAL A 26 1.60 -3.66 8.45
C VAL A 26 2.61 -2.68 7.86
N LEU A 27 2.98 -2.88 6.60
CA LEU A 27 3.91 -2.00 5.90
C LEU A 27 3.34 -0.58 5.68
N SER A 28 2.02 -0.43 5.51
CA SER A 28 1.34 0.87 5.45
C SER A 28 1.47 1.69 6.72
N LEU A 29 1.61 1.04 7.87
CA LEU A 29 1.73 1.70 9.17
C LEU A 29 3.17 2.16 9.44
N PHE A 30 4.13 1.70 8.64
CA PHE A 30 5.55 2.01 8.82
C PHE A 30 5.86 3.52 8.93
N PRO A 31 5.30 4.41 8.08
CA PRO A 31 5.58 5.85 8.18
C PRO A 31 5.18 6.45 9.54
N ILE A 32 4.09 5.96 10.15
CA ILE A 32 3.62 6.41 11.46
C ILE A 32 4.70 6.14 12.53
N PHE A 33 5.25 4.93 12.53
CA PHE A 33 6.29 4.55 13.48
C PHE A 33 7.58 5.35 13.28
N VAL A 34 7.95 5.65 12.04
CA VAL A 34 9.15 6.43 11.74
C VAL A 34 8.99 7.88 12.17
N VAL A 35 7.88 8.53 11.82
CA VAL A 35 7.65 9.95 12.16
C VAL A 35 7.56 10.13 13.68
N PHE A 36 6.78 9.30 14.38
CA PHE A 36 6.69 9.39 15.84
C PHE A 36 7.96 8.95 16.55
N GLY A 37 8.64 7.92 16.05
CA GLY A 37 9.92 7.48 16.61
C GLY A 37 10.99 8.57 16.51
N TYR A 38 11.00 9.34 15.42
CA TYR A 38 11.87 10.49 15.26
C TYR A 38 11.55 11.61 16.25
N ASP A 39 10.29 12.04 16.33
CA ASP A 39 9.89 13.11 17.26
C ASP A 39 10.19 12.73 18.72
N PHE A 40 9.93 11.48 19.10
CA PHE A 40 10.26 10.96 20.44
C PHE A 40 11.77 10.98 20.72
N PHE A 41 12.59 10.59 19.73
CA PHE A 41 14.04 10.63 19.86
C PHE A 41 14.56 12.07 20.01
N GLN A 42 14.07 13.00 19.17
CA GLN A 42 14.44 14.41 19.22
C GLN A 42 14.05 15.07 20.53
N GLU A 43 12.85 14.77 21.04
CA GLU A 43 12.40 15.22 22.37
C GLU A 43 13.35 14.71 23.47
N THR A 44 13.80 13.45 23.38
CA THR A 44 14.73 12.85 24.34
C THR A 44 16.11 13.51 24.33
N VAL A 45 16.61 13.93 23.16
CA VAL A 45 17.92 14.61 23.03
C VAL A 45 17.82 16.14 23.14
N GLY A 46 16.63 16.69 23.37
CA GLY A 46 16.39 18.13 23.50
C GLY A 46 16.59 18.92 22.19
N ALA A 47 16.41 18.27 21.04
CA ALA A 47 16.52 18.87 19.72
C ALA A 47 15.15 19.34 19.18
N GLU A 48 15.16 20.00 18.02
CA GLU A 48 13.92 20.41 17.34
C GLU A 48 13.16 19.18 16.82
N VAL A 49 11.86 19.14 17.14
CA VAL A 49 10.90 18.14 16.67
C VAL A 49 10.22 18.63 15.39
N LEU A 50 9.67 17.71 14.59
CA LEU A 50 8.86 18.07 13.43
C LEU A 50 7.57 18.81 13.84
N GLY A 51 7.07 18.52 15.04
CA GLY A 51 5.95 19.25 15.65
C GLY A 51 4.59 18.98 14.99
N PHE A 52 4.48 17.91 14.19
CA PHE A 52 3.21 17.55 13.56
C PHE A 52 2.23 16.98 14.58
N HIS A 53 0.97 17.41 14.51
CA HIS A 53 -0.07 16.86 15.36
C HIS A 53 -0.28 15.34 15.07
N PRO A 54 -0.33 14.47 16.09
CA PRO A 54 -0.40 13.02 15.87
C PRO A 54 -1.55 12.55 14.99
N ALA A 55 -2.73 13.15 15.18
CA ALA A 55 -3.89 12.86 14.33
C ALA A 55 -3.65 13.17 12.85
N LEU A 56 -2.87 14.22 12.53
CA LEU A 56 -2.53 14.60 11.17
C LEU A 56 -1.60 13.55 10.54
N VAL A 57 -0.57 13.12 11.26
CA VAL A 57 0.37 12.07 10.80
C VAL A 57 -0.36 10.78 10.48
N VAL A 58 -1.22 10.32 11.39
CA VAL A 58 -2.02 9.11 11.20
C VAL A 58 -2.99 9.27 10.04
N PHE A 59 -3.75 10.36 10.00
CA PHE A 59 -4.74 10.61 8.94
C PHE A 59 -4.09 10.67 7.56
N SER A 60 -3.02 11.44 7.40
CA SER A 60 -2.31 11.58 6.13
C SER A 60 -1.70 10.25 5.68
N THR A 61 -1.15 9.46 6.60
CA THR A 61 -0.58 8.14 6.28
C THR A 61 -1.67 7.18 5.80
N LEU A 62 -2.81 7.13 6.49
CA LEU A 62 -3.93 6.28 6.08
C LEU A 62 -4.53 6.73 4.74
N LEU A 63 -4.72 8.04 4.56
CA LEU A 63 -5.25 8.62 3.34
C LEU A 63 -4.34 8.33 2.13
N PHE A 64 -3.03 8.29 2.35
CA PHE A 64 -2.07 7.93 1.33
C PHE A 64 -2.05 6.41 1.08
N ALA A 65 -1.89 5.60 2.14
CA ALA A 65 -1.67 4.16 2.00
C ALA A 65 -2.89 3.37 1.50
N LEU A 66 -4.10 3.71 1.96
CA LEU A 66 -5.32 2.95 1.62
C LEU A 66 -5.62 2.93 0.11
N PRO A 67 -5.58 4.08 -0.62
CA PRO A 67 -5.70 4.07 -2.08
C PRO A 67 -4.63 3.21 -2.77
N PHE A 68 -3.37 3.23 -2.34
CA PHE A 68 -2.33 2.38 -2.92
C PHE A 68 -2.58 0.90 -2.68
N LEU A 69 -3.08 0.54 -1.49
CA LEU A 69 -3.48 -0.84 -1.21
C LEU A 69 -4.62 -1.27 -2.15
N ALA A 70 -5.66 -0.46 -2.25
CA ALA A 70 -6.83 -0.76 -3.07
C ALA A 70 -6.46 -0.88 -4.56
N ILE A 71 -5.77 0.13 -5.11
CA ILE A 71 -5.38 0.15 -6.52
C ILE A 71 -4.32 -0.91 -6.80
N GLY A 72 -3.32 -1.05 -5.92
CA GLY A 72 -2.22 -2.01 -6.06
C GLY A 72 -2.70 -3.46 -6.11
N GLN A 73 -3.76 -3.80 -5.36
CA GLN A 73 -4.38 -5.12 -5.44
C GLN A 73 -5.02 -5.37 -6.82
N MET A 74 -5.60 -4.37 -7.46
CA MET A 74 -6.26 -4.48 -8.77
C MET A 74 -5.29 -4.61 -9.95
N LEU A 75 -4.05 -4.11 -9.84
CA LEU A 75 -3.08 -4.16 -10.94
C LEU A 75 -2.73 -5.60 -11.35
N ILE A 76 -2.43 -5.84 -12.63
CA ILE A 76 -2.09 -7.19 -13.15
C ILE A 76 -0.60 -7.54 -12.89
N PHE A 77 0.14 -6.70 -12.17
CA PHE A 77 1.57 -6.91 -11.91
C PHE A 77 1.89 -8.15 -11.05
N PRO A 78 3.08 -8.74 -11.21
CA PRO A 78 3.50 -9.84 -10.36
C PRO A 78 3.64 -9.36 -8.89
N PRO A 79 3.34 -10.21 -7.89
CA PRO A 79 3.29 -9.80 -6.48
C PRO A 79 4.57 -9.16 -5.94
N TRP A 80 5.74 -9.64 -6.38
CA TRP A 80 7.03 -9.10 -5.97
C TRP A 80 7.23 -7.66 -6.45
N LEU A 81 6.82 -7.35 -7.69
CA LEU A 81 6.93 -6.00 -8.25
C LEU A 81 5.99 -5.02 -7.52
N LYS A 82 4.76 -5.48 -7.21
CA LYS A 82 3.82 -4.71 -6.37
C LYS A 82 4.42 -4.39 -5.02
N LEU A 83 5.05 -5.38 -4.37
CA LEU A 83 5.70 -5.20 -3.08
C LEU A 83 6.85 -4.19 -3.14
N ILE A 84 7.75 -4.33 -4.12
CA ILE A 84 8.88 -3.41 -4.31
C ILE A 84 8.37 -1.99 -4.53
N LEU A 85 7.43 -1.80 -5.46
CA LEU A 85 6.85 -0.50 -5.75
C LEU A 85 6.18 0.11 -4.51
N TYR A 86 5.45 -0.70 -3.75
CA TYR A 86 4.83 -0.27 -2.51
C TYR A 86 5.85 0.18 -1.47
N VAL A 87 6.93 -0.57 -1.27
CA VAL A 87 8.03 -0.19 -0.36
C VAL A 87 8.65 1.14 -0.78
N PHE A 88 8.98 1.32 -2.07
CA PHE A 88 9.55 2.56 -2.57
C PHE A 88 8.62 3.77 -2.35
N ILE A 89 7.32 3.58 -2.58
CA ILE A 89 6.31 4.63 -2.37
C ILE A 89 6.18 4.99 -0.88
N GLN A 90 6.20 4.00 0.01
CA GLN A 90 6.19 4.24 1.46
C GLN A 90 7.45 4.96 1.95
N ILE A 91 8.63 4.59 1.44
CA ILE A 91 9.89 5.27 1.74
C ILE A 91 9.83 6.72 1.26
N LEU A 92 9.41 6.94 0.01
CA LEU A 92 9.25 8.29 -0.54
C LEU A 92 8.32 9.13 0.33
N PHE A 93 7.12 8.63 0.64
CA PHE A 93 6.16 9.32 1.50
C PHE A 93 6.74 9.66 2.87
N THR A 94 7.43 8.70 3.49
CA THR A 94 8.06 8.89 4.80
C THR A 94 9.12 9.99 4.75
N THR A 95 10.00 9.98 3.73
CA THR A 95 11.03 11.01 3.56
C THR A 95 10.44 12.41 3.37
N LEU A 96 9.29 12.53 2.70
CA LEU A 96 8.64 13.83 2.46
C LEU A 96 8.16 14.51 3.75
N TRP A 97 8.01 13.79 4.86
CA TRP A 97 7.71 14.40 6.16
C TRP A 97 8.88 15.20 6.74
N PHE A 98 10.12 14.88 6.35
CA PHE A 98 11.33 15.52 6.86
C PHE A 98 11.79 16.70 6.01
N ILE A 99 11.02 17.05 4.98
CA ILE A 99 11.35 18.15 4.07
C ILE A 99 10.17 19.11 4.07
N ASP A 100 10.42 20.33 4.52
CA ASP A 100 9.38 21.34 4.63
C ASP A 100 8.78 21.71 3.27
N GLY A 101 7.44 21.77 3.24
CA GLY A 101 6.69 22.29 2.09
C GLY A 101 6.60 21.34 0.88
N VAL A 102 7.11 20.11 0.95
CA VAL A 102 7.08 19.18 -0.20
C VAL A 102 6.17 17.97 -0.03
N LEU A 103 5.46 17.83 1.09
CA LEU A 103 4.56 16.71 1.36
C LEU A 103 3.49 16.52 0.27
N TRP A 104 3.09 17.59 -0.42
CA TRP A 104 2.16 17.53 -1.55
C TRP A 104 2.66 16.68 -2.73
N LEU A 105 3.98 16.49 -2.87
CA LEU A 105 4.57 15.62 -3.90
C LEU A 105 4.19 14.15 -3.72
N ALA A 106 3.71 13.76 -2.52
CA ALA A 106 3.15 12.43 -2.28
C ALA A 106 1.95 12.12 -3.19
N ILE A 107 1.30 13.11 -3.78
CA ILE A 107 0.19 12.88 -4.72
C ILE A 107 0.70 12.29 -6.04
N ILE A 108 1.96 12.53 -6.43
CA ILE A 108 2.49 12.14 -7.74
C ILE A 108 2.45 10.61 -7.95
N PRO A 109 2.98 9.76 -7.03
CA PRO A 109 2.88 8.31 -7.19
C PRO A 109 1.43 7.82 -7.29
N LEU A 110 0.48 8.51 -6.67
CA LEU A 110 -0.93 8.12 -6.67
C LEU A 110 -1.55 8.36 -8.05
N ILE A 111 -1.26 9.51 -8.65
CA ILE A 111 -1.66 9.82 -10.03
C ILE A 111 -1.07 8.81 -11.01
N VAL A 112 0.22 8.48 -10.87
CA VAL A 112 0.90 7.51 -11.75
C VAL A 112 0.25 6.14 -11.64
N ILE A 113 0.05 5.62 -10.43
CA ILE A 113 -0.58 4.30 -10.22
C ILE A 113 -2.02 4.28 -10.70
N PHE A 114 -2.78 5.37 -10.51
CA PHE A 114 -4.12 5.49 -11.05
C PHE A 114 -4.12 5.46 -12.58
N GLY A 115 -3.19 6.15 -13.24
CA GLY A 115 -3.03 6.11 -14.70
C GLY A 115 -2.73 4.71 -15.22
N ILE A 116 -1.87 3.96 -14.54
CA ILE A 116 -1.57 2.56 -14.87
C ILE A 116 -2.84 1.70 -14.73
N LEU A 117 -3.60 1.88 -13.65
CA LEU A 117 -4.86 1.15 -13.46
C LEU A 117 -5.84 1.44 -14.60
N GLN A 118 -6.01 2.71 -14.98
CA GLN A 118 -6.89 3.11 -16.08
C GLN A 118 -6.50 2.44 -17.40
N TYR A 119 -5.20 2.33 -17.66
CA TYR A 119 -4.68 1.61 -18.82
C TYR A 119 -4.96 0.10 -18.77
N GLN A 120 -4.84 -0.53 -17.58
CA GLN A 120 -5.05 -1.97 -17.39
C GLN A 120 -6.52 -2.38 -17.25
N LEU A 121 -7.43 -1.45 -16.91
CA LEU A 121 -8.86 -1.72 -16.68
C LEU A 121 -9.55 -2.54 -17.78
N PRO A 122 -9.35 -2.25 -19.09
CA PRO A 122 -9.96 -3.03 -20.16
C PRO A 122 -9.54 -4.51 -20.15
N GLU A 123 -8.28 -4.78 -19.83
CA GLU A 123 -7.73 -6.13 -19.74
C GLU A 123 -8.23 -6.84 -18.48
N ILE A 124 -8.29 -6.14 -17.34
CA ILE A 124 -8.87 -6.64 -16.09
C ILE A 124 -10.33 -7.09 -16.31
N ARG A 125 -11.13 -6.28 -17.03
CA ARG A 125 -12.53 -6.62 -17.34
C ARG A 125 -12.64 -7.88 -18.20
N LYS A 126 -11.82 -8.00 -19.26
CA LYS A 126 -11.79 -9.21 -20.11
C LYS A 126 -11.42 -10.47 -19.31
N LEU A 127 -10.41 -10.37 -18.44
CA LEU A 127 -10.00 -11.48 -17.59
C LEU A 127 -11.09 -11.89 -16.58
N ALA A 128 -11.82 -10.91 -16.03
CA ALA A 128 -12.95 -11.18 -15.14
C ALA A 128 -14.10 -11.90 -15.87
N GLU A 129 -14.46 -11.45 -17.08
CA GLU A 129 -15.50 -12.06 -17.91
C GLU A 129 -15.13 -13.49 -18.35
N GLN A 130 -13.87 -13.75 -18.68
CA GLN A 130 -13.41 -15.09 -19.02
C GLN A 130 -13.47 -16.07 -17.85
N ASN A 131 -13.16 -15.59 -16.64
CA ASN A 131 -13.19 -16.42 -15.44
C ASN A 131 -14.63 -16.79 -15.04
N ASP A 132 -15.57 -15.85 -15.20
CA ASP A 132 -17.00 -16.06 -14.91
C ASP A 132 -17.63 -17.08 -15.87
N ASN A 133 -17.27 -17.00 -17.16
CA ASN A 133 -17.71 -17.96 -18.19
C ASN A 133 -17.08 -19.35 -18.09
N ALA A 134 -16.02 -19.53 -17.27
CA ALA A 134 -15.33 -20.80 -17.07
C ALA A 134 -15.79 -21.56 -15.81
N THR A 135 -16.68 -20.96 -15.01
CA THR A 135 -17.29 -21.53 -13.80
C THR A 135 -18.71 -22.04 -14.05
#